data_AF-A0A7U9NCF1-F1
#
_entry.id   AF-A0A7U9NCF1-F1
#
_cell.length_a   1.000
_cell.length_b   1.000
_cell.length_c   1.000
_cell.angle_alpha   90.00
_cell.angle_beta   90.00
_cell.angle_gamma   90.00
#
_symmetry.space_group_name_H-M   'P 1'
#
loop_
_entity.id
_entity.type
_entity.pdbx_description
1 polymer ?
#
loop_
_entity_poly.entity_id
_entity_poly.type
_entity_poly.pdbx_seq_one_letter_code
_entity_poly.pdbx_strand_id
1 'polypeptide(L)'
;MKAEIEIGDYSSDKGVQLKWERGYSVKVKKENDEILIMANKEGLISLANHLLVLAQEGVEVGTHIHLDAYNSLEEDSIDLIIERRA
;
A
#
# COMPACT_ATOMS: atom_id res chain seq x y z
N MET A 1 -10.18 -20.03 6.15
CA MET A 1 -9.45 -20.05 4.86
C MET A 1 -8.00 -19.71 5.14
N LYS A 2 -7.06 -20.31 4.40
CA LYS A 2 -5.64 -19.94 4.42
C LYS A 2 -5.35 -19.20 3.11
N ALA A 3 -4.75 -18.02 3.20
CA ALA A 3 -4.22 -17.30 2.05
C ALA A 3 -2.69 -17.38 2.10
N GLU A 4 -2.07 -17.63 0.95
CA GLU A 4 -0.62 -17.57 0.78
C GLU A 4 -0.34 -16.43 -0.19
N ILE A 5 0.57 -15.55 0.17
CA ILE A 5 0.96 -14.39 -0.62
C ILE A 5 2.49 -14.35 -0.71
N GLU A 6 3.02 -14.18 -1.91
CA GLU A 6 4.44 -13.91 -2.09
C GLU A 6 4.70 -12.46 -1.72
N ILE A 7 5.40 -12.23 -0.61
CA ILE A 7 5.65 -10.87 -0.11
C ILE A 7 6.70 -10.19 -1.01
N GLY A 8 6.54 -8.88 -1.23
CA GLY A 8 7.53 -8.05 -1.90
C GLY A 8 8.85 -7.92 -1.13
N ASP A 9 9.79 -7.23 -1.74
CA ASP A 9 11.11 -6.98 -1.16
C ASP A 9 11.23 -5.55 -0.63
N TYR A 10 12.09 -5.38 0.36
CA TYR A 10 12.60 -4.10 0.82
C TYR A 10 14.12 -4.09 0.67
N SER A 11 14.67 -2.94 0.26
CA SER A 11 16.09 -2.66 0.40
C SER A 11 16.31 -1.20 0.76
N SER A 12 17.36 -0.90 1.52
CA SER A 12 17.62 0.48 1.97
C SER A 12 17.92 1.44 0.81
N ASP A 13 18.42 0.94 -0.32
CA ASP A 13 18.71 1.73 -1.52
C ASP A 13 17.47 2.01 -2.40
N LYS A 14 16.44 1.15 -2.35
CA LYS A 14 15.26 1.26 -3.23
C LYS A 14 13.95 1.51 -2.48
N GLY A 15 13.97 1.37 -1.15
CA GLY A 15 12.77 1.41 -0.31
C GLY A 15 11.85 0.20 -0.53
N VAL A 16 10.59 0.38 -0.14
CA VAL A 16 9.54 -0.64 -0.30
C VAL A 16 9.21 -0.83 -1.77
N GLN A 17 9.31 -2.06 -2.28
CA GLN A 17 8.95 -2.37 -3.66
C GLN A 17 7.45 -2.70 -3.75
N LEU A 18 6.68 -1.82 -4.39
CA LEU A 18 5.24 -1.99 -4.56
C LEU A 18 4.95 -3.02 -5.68
N LYS A 19 4.48 -4.21 -5.28
CA LYS A 19 3.97 -5.24 -6.20
C LYS A 19 2.45 -5.12 -6.32
N TRP A 20 1.95 -4.78 -7.51
CA TRP A 20 0.52 -4.67 -7.78
C TRP A 20 0.00 -5.90 -8.51
N GLU A 21 -1.10 -6.45 -8.01
CA GLU A 21 -1.84 -7.51 -8.70
C GLU A 21 -2.46 -6.99 -10.00
N ARG A 22 -2.49 -7.83 -11.02
CA ARG A 22 -3.02 -7.42 -12.33
C ARG A 22 -4.51 -7.06 -12.21
N GLY A 23 -4.85 -5.85 -12.66
CA GLY A 23 -6.24 -5.36 -12.63
C GLY A 23 -6.66 -4.81 -11.27
N TYR A 24 -5.71 -4.50 -10.39
CA TYR A 24 -6.00 -3.77 -9.16
C TYR A 24 -6.73 -2.45 -9.45
N SER A 25 -7.57 -2.05 -8.50
CA SER A 25 -8.20 -0.73 -8.48
C SER A 25 -8.32 -0.30 -7.02
N VAL A 26 -7.83 0.91 -6.71
CA VAL A 26 -7.81 1.47 -5.35
C VAL A 26 -8.18 2.96 -5.42
N LYS A 27 -9.18 3.37 -4.66
CA LYS A 27 -9.59 4.77 -4.51
C LYS A 27 -9.57 5.17 -3.05
N VAL A 28 -9.05 6.36 -2.76
CA VAL A 28 -8.99 6.89 -1.40
C VAL A 28 -9.76 8.19 -1.33
N LYS A 29 -10.65 8.31 -0.33
CA LYS A 29 -11.43 9.52 -0.07
C LYS A 29 -11.35 9.88 1.41
N LYS A 30 -11.47 11.18 1.69
CA LYS A 30 -11.80 11.66 3.03
C LYS A 30 -13.30 11.89 3.10
N GLU A 31 -13.96 11.26 4.06
CA GLU A 31 -15.39 11.46 4.35
C GLU A 31 -15.53 11.93 5.79
N ASN A 32 -15.86 13.21 6.00
CA ASN A 32 -15.83 13.85 7.32
C ASN A 32 -14.47 13.67 8.02
N ASP A 33 -14.45 12.94 9.15
CA ASP A 33 -13.25 12.64 9.94
C ASP A 33 -12.68 11.23 9.66
N GLU A 34 -13.17 10.56 8.62
CA GLU A 34 -12.78 9.20 8.25
C GLU A 34 -12.03 9.18 6.91
N ILE A 35 -11.16 8.19 6.76
CA ILE A 35 -10.52 7.86 5.48
C ILE A 35 -11.14 6.58 4.95
N LEU A 36 -11.74 6.66 3.77
CA LEU A 36 -12.32 5.53 3.07
C LEU A 36 -11.35 5.05 2.00
N ILE A 37 -10.86 3.82 2.16
CA ILE A 37 -10.08 3.10 1.15
C ILE A 37 -11.02 2.08 0.49
N MET A 38 -11.36 2.32 -0.77
CA MET A 38 -12.15 1.41 -1.61
C MET A 38 -11.22 0.67 -2.55
N ALA A 39 -11.32 -0.66 -2.60
CA ALA A 39 -10.52 -1.45 -3.52
C ALA A 39 -11.25 -2.71 -3.94
N ASN A 40 -10.92 -3.20 -5.14
CA ASN A 40 -11.31 -4.56 -5.55
C ASN A 40 -10.44 -5.60 -4.83
N LYS A 41 -10.72 -6.89 -5.07
CA LYS A 41 -9.98 -8.00 -4.45
C LYS A 41 -8.47 -7.88 -4.69
N GLU A 42 -8.08 -7.61 -5.93
CA GLU A 42 -6.69 -7.48 -6.37
C GLU A 42 -5.99 -6.28 -5.70
N GLY A 43 -6.69 -5.15 -5.57
CA GLY A 43 -6.22 -3.97 -4.84
C GLY A 43 -6.05 -4.24 -3.36
N LEU A 44 -7.00 -4.91 -2.71
CA LEU A 44 -6.89 -5.29 -1.30
C LEU A 44 -5.71 -6.25 -1.05
N ILE A 45 -5.49 -7.22 -1.94
CA ILE A 45 -4.32 -8.14 -1.85
C ILE A 45 -3.02 -7.37 -2.03
N SER A 46 -2.96 -6.44 -2.99
CA SER A 46 -1.78 -5.61 -3.25
C SER A 46 -1.44 -4.74 -2.05
N LEU A 47 -2.42 -4.02 -1.50
CA LEU A 47 -2.24 -3.19 -0.31
C LEU A 47 -1.80 -4.03 0.89
N ALA A 48 -2.39 -5.22 1.09
CA ALA A 48 -1.96 -6.14 2.14
C ALA A 48 -0.49 -6.56 1.95
N ASN A 49 -0.05 -6.82 0.71
CA ASN A 49 1.35 -7.10 0.41
C ASN A 49 2.25 -5.93 0.82
N HIS A 50 1.93 -4.71 0.38
CA HIS A 50 2.75 -3.52 0.67
C HIS A 50 2.87 -3.26 2.17
N LEU A 51 1.78 -3.45 2.93
CA LEU A 51 1.78 -3.37 4.38
C LEU A 51 2.68 -4.45 5.01
N LEU A 52 2.63 -5.68 4.49
CA LEU A 52 3.50 -6.76 4.96
C LEU A 52 4.97 -6.47 4.66
N VAL A 53 5.30 -5.89 3.50
CA VAL A 53 6.67 -5.46 3.18
C VAL A 53 7.12 -4.37 4.16
N LEU A 54 6.29 -3.34 4.38
CA LEU A 54 6.62 -2.24 5.30
C LEU A 54 6.84 -2.74 6.75
N ALA A 55 6.17 -3.82 7.13
CA ALA A 55 6.29 -4.46 8.45
C ALA A 55 7.49 -5.43 8.57
N GLN A 56 8.22 -5.74 7.49
CA GLN A 56 9.35 -6.68 7.53
C GLN A 56 10.44 -6.28 8.53
N GLU A 57 11.12 -7.26 9.12
CA GLU A 57 12.34 -6.97 9.89
C GLU A 57 13.38 -6.28 9.01
N GLY A 58 14.06 -5.27 9.55
CA GLY A 58 15.07 -4.50 8.83
C GLY A 58 14.57 -3.25 8.10
N VAL A 59 13.25 -3.05 7.94
CA VAL A 59 12.72 -1.77 7.44
C VAL A 59 12.89 -0.68 8.51
N GLU A 60 13.50 0.43 8.12
CA GLU A 60 13.79 1.55 9.03
C GLU A 60 12.52 2.29 9.48
N VAL A 61 12.50 2.77 10.72
CA VAL A 61 11.43 3.64 11.24
C VAL A 61 11.38 4.94 10.41
N GLY A 62 10.17 5.37 10.04
CA GLY A 62 9.95 6.50 9.15
C GLY A 62 9.91 6.12 7.66
N THR A 63 10.25 4.88 7.30
CA THR A 63 9.95 4.37 5.95
C THR A 63 8.44 4.45 5.74
N HIS A 64 8.03 4.96 4.58
CA HIS A 64 6.62 5.10 4.24
C HIS A 64 6.34 4.73 2.80
N ILE A 65 5.10 4.36 2.54
CA ILE A 65 4.52 4.21 1.22
C ILE A 65 3.70 5.47 0.96
N HIS A 66 3.91 6.12 -0.18
CA HIS A 66 3.10 7.24 -0.65
C HIS A 66 2.43 6.84 -1.97
N LEU A 67 1.10 6.84 -1.97
CA LEU A 67 0.28 6.51 -3.14
C LEU A 67 -0.51 7.75 -3.54
N ASP A 68 -0.55 8.03 -4.85
CA ASP A 68 -1.29 9.14 -5.42
C ASP A 68 -2.02 8.73 -6.72
N ALA A 69 -2.83 9.65 -7.25
CA ALA A 69 -3.64 9.42 -8.45
C ALA A 69 -2.82 9.32 -9.75
N TYR A 70 -1.52 9.64 -9.75
CA TYR A 70 -0.65 9.57 -10.92
C TYR A 70 0.11 8.25 -11.03
N ASN A 71 0.22 7.48 -9.94
CA ASN A 71 1.06 6.29 -9.91
C ASN A 71 0.41 5.04 -9.29
N SER A 72 -0.73 5.13 -8.61
CA SER A 72 -1.28 3.99 -7.86
C SER A 72 -2.77 4.07 -7.50
N LEU A 73 -3.38 5.24 -7.50
CA LEU A 73 -4.78 5.41 -7.11
C LEU A 73 -5.64 5.85 -8.30
N GLU A 74 -6.94 5.52 -8.24
CA GLU A 74 -7.91 5.99 -9.22
C GLU A 74 -8.02 7.53 -9.21
N GLU A 75 -8.44 8.11 -10.33
CA GLU A 75 -8.69 9.55 -10.47
C GLU A 75 -9.60 10.09 -9.34
N ASP A 76 -9.38 11.36 -8.95
CA ASP A 76 -9.99 12.03 -7.80
C ASP A 76 -9.71 11.40 -6.42
N SER A 77 -8.72 10.51 -6.31
CA SER A 77 -8.26 10.07 -5.00
C SER A 77 -7.47 11.17 -4.30
N ILE A 78 -7.59 11.22 -2.96
CA ILE A 78 -6.60 11.92 -2.14
C ILE A 78 -5.36 11.06 -1.98
N ASP A 79 -4.21 11.70 -1.77
CA ASP A 79 -2.96 11.01 -1.42
C ASP A 79 -3.12 10.16 -0.15
N LEU A 80 -2.53 8.97 -0.17
CA LEU A 80 -2.45 8.07 0.98
C LEU A 80 -0.98 7.85 1.36
N ILE A 81 -0.65 8.15 2.61
CA ILE A 81 0.67 7.88 3.18
C ILE A 81 0.52 6.88 4.34
N ILE A 82 1.30 5.82 4.30
CA ILE A 82 1.37 4.82 5.37
C ILE A 82 2.83 4.69 5.82
N GLU A 83 3.09 4.99 7.08
CA GLU A 83 4.43 5.07 7.64
C GLU A 83 4.67 4.01 8.70
N ARG A 84 5.83 3.35 8.65
CA ARG A 84 6.31 2.50 9.73
C ARG A 84 6.72 3.36 10.92
N ARG A 85 6.08 3.12 12.06
CA ARG A 85 6.44 3.71 13.35
C ARG A 85 7.04 2.68 14.30
N ALA A 86 7.68 3.18 15.34
CA ALA A 86 8.27 2.38 16.43
C ALA A 86 7.20 1.75 17.32
#